data_AF-A0A0K8MXH0-F1
#
_entry.id   AF-A0A0K8MXH0-F1
#
_cell.length_a   1.000
_cell.length_b   1.000
_cell.length_c   1.000
_cell.angle_alpha   90.00
_cell.angle_beta   90.00
_cell.angle_gamma   90.00
#
_symmetry.space_group_name_H-M   'P 1'
#
loop_
_entity.id
_entity.type
_entity.pdbx_description
1 polymer ?
#
loop_
_entity_poly.entity_id
_entity_poly.type
_entity_poly.pdbx_seq_one_letter_code
_entity_poly.pdbx_strand_id
1 'polypeptide(L)'
;MVEKSLWELLWDYDPNGLVVLDRDYKIQIVNPSFCGLFKLKEEEIKGRPAAEVFDDLSDFEAVWERGEVIKGREREYPRYGLYLRGVYFPVVGQGLAACILVDLTKEHQRAEELREVKQELSKQVNKVIDKQMSIAQEIAGLLGETTAEAKVSLLKIRNMLDSEIR
;
A
#
# COMPACT_ATOMS: atom_id res chain seq x y z
N MET A 1 32.74 -34.23 -7.02
CA MET A 1 31.69 -33.20 -6.88
C MET A 1 30.37 -33.92 -7.05
N VAL A 2 29.47 -33.84 -6.08
CA VAL A 2 28.11 -34.39 -6.24
C VAL A 2 27.40 -33.50 -7.26
N GLU A 3 26.93 -34.11 -8.34
CA GLU A 3 26.18 -33.42 -9.39
C GLU A 3 24.83 -33.01 -8.81
N LYS A 4 24.56 -31.70 -8.78
CA LYS A 4 23.25 -31.19 -8.35
C LYS A 4 22.20 -31.62 -9.38
N SER A 5 21.09 -32.11 -8.88
CA SER A 5 19.90 -32.41 -9.67
C SER A 5 19.27 -31.14 -10.26
N LEU A 6 18.46 -31.31 -11.31
CA LEU A 6 17.77 -30.19 -11.97
C LEU A 6 16.90 -29.39 -10.99
N TRP A 7 16.25 -30.04 -10.02
CA TRP A 7 15.38 -29.34 -9.07
C TRP A 7 16.20 -28.49 -8.09
N GLU A 8 17.39 -28.94 -7.66
CA GLU A 8 18.28 -28.16 -6.79
C GLU A 8 18.75 -26.89 -7.51
N LEU A 9 19.04 -27.00 -8.80
CA LEU A 9 19.39 -25.83 -9.62
C LEU A 9 18.21 -24.86 -9.74
N LEU A 10 16.99 -25.35 -10.02
CA LEU A 10 15.81 -24.49 -10.06
C LEU A 10 15.58 -23.80 -8.71
N TRP A 11 15.78 -24.51 -7.60
CA TRP A 11 15.63 -23.98 -6.25
C TRP A 11 16.67 -22.90 -5.93
N ASP A 12 17.93 -23.14 -6.26
CA ASP A 12 19.06 -22.23 -6.01
C ASP A 12 18.95 -20.92 -6.80
N TYR A 13 18.44 -20.99 -8.04
CA TYR A 13 18.33 -19.84 -8.95
C TYR A 13 16.94 -19.19 -8.98
N ASP A 14 15.97 -19.69 -8.21
CA ASP A 14 14.65 -19.04 -8.13
C ASP A 14 14.79 -17.65 -7.46
N PRO A 15 14.32 -16.57 -8.10
CA PRO A 15 14.41 -15.22 -7.54
C PRO A 15 13.47 -15.00 -6.34
N ASN A 16 12.51 -15.90 -6.10
CA ASN A 16 11.55 -15.82 -5.01
C ASN A 16 12.04 -16.57 -3.77
N GLY A 17 11.58 -16.15 -2.60
CA GLY A 17 11.85 -16.86 -1.35
C GLY A 17 11.04 -18.14 -1.27
N LEU A 18 11.70 -19.29 -1.25
CA LEU A 18 11.08 -20.60 -1.12
C LEU A 18 11.35 -21.15 0.27
N VAL A 19 10.29 -21.66 0.92
CA VAL A 19 10.40 -22.33 2.23
C VAL A 19 9.44 -23.51 2.32
N VAL A 20 9.86 -24.56 3.04
CA VAL A 20 9.05 -25.73 3.33
C VAL A 20 9.02 -25.96 4.83
N LEU A 21 7.84 -26.17 5.40
CA LEU A 21 7.62 -26.49 6.80
C LEU A 21 7.07 -27.91 6.98
N ASP A 22 7.39 -28.53 8.11
CA ASP A 22 6.74 -29.76 8.57
C ASP A 22 5.47 -29.47 9.38
N ARG A 23 4.83 -30.54 9.92
CA ARG A 23 3.61 -30.44 10.73
C ARG A 23 3.79 -29.74 12.07
N ASP A 24 5.01 -29.66 12.58
CA ASP A 24 5.34 -28.94 13.80
C ASP A 24 5.77 -27.49 13.51
N TYR A 25 5.52 -27.02 12.28
CA TYR A 25 5.92 -25.71 11.75
C TYR A 25 7.43 -25.46 11.86
N LYS A 26 8.24 -26.50 11.73
CA LYS A 26 9.70 -26.37 11.66
C LYS A 26 10.15 -26.27 10.21
N ILE A 27 11.07 -25.35 9.98
CA ILE A 27 11.65 -25.11 8.66
C ILE A 27 12.48 -26.32 8.24
N GLN A 28 12.11 -26.97 7.14
CA GLN A 28 12.82 -28.12 6.61
C GLN A 28 13.85 -27.71 5.55
N ILE A 29 13.43 -26.83 4.63
CA ILE A 29 14.22 -26.41 3.47
C ILE A 29 13.90 -24.94 3.19
N VAL A 30 14.93 -24.17 2.87
CA VAL A 30 14.84 -22.79 2.36
C VAL A 30 15.73 -22.67 1.13
N ASN A 31 15.47 -21.69 0.26
CA ASN A 31 16.39 -21.36 -0.83
C ASN A 31 17.28 -20.14 -0.50
N PRO A 32 18.33 -19.87 -1.30
CA PRO A 32 19.19 -18.71 -1.10
C PRO A 32 18.42 -17.37 -1.13
N SER A 33 17.41 -17.24 -1.98
CA SER A 33 16.58 -16.03 -2.06
C SER A 33 15.79 -15.79 -0.77
N PHE A 34 15.23 -16.84 -0.16
CA PHE A 34 14.58 -16.75 1.16
C PHE A 34 15.56 -16.26 2.23
N CYS A 35 16.77 -16.85 2.26
CA CYS A 35 17.83 -16.44 3.17
C CYS A 35 18.21 -14.96 2.95
N GLY A 36 18.28 -14.51 1.69
CA GLY A 36 18.53 -13.12 1.31
C GLY A 36 17.44 -12.16 1.77
N LEU A 37 16.17 -12.51 1.61
CA LEU A 37 15.03 -11.71 2.06
C LEU A 37 15.09 -11.48 3.57
N PHE A 38 15.20 -12.54 4.35
CA PHE A 38 15.15 -12.46 5.81
C PHE A 38 16.52 -12.19 6.46
N LYS A 39 17.59 -12.08 5.68
CA LYS A 39 18.99 -11.89 6.14
C LYS A 39 19.44 -12.97 7.13
N LEU A 40 19.07 -14.21 6.82
CA LEU A 40 19.39 -15.41 7.62
C LEU A 40 20.34 -16.30 6.83
N LYS A 41 21.00 -17.24 7.51
CA LYS A 41 21.71 -18.35 6.85
C LYS A 41 20.88 -19.62 6.94
N GLU A 42 20.99 -20.48 5.92
CA GLU A 42 20.26 -21.76 5.88
C GLU A 42 20.58 -22.62 7.10
N GLU A 43 21.85 -22.71 7.49
CA GLU A 43 22.31 -23.54 8.61
C GLU A 43 21.79 -23.04 9.97
N GLU A 44 21.48 -21.75 10.06
CA GLU A 44 21.00 -21.10 11.28
C GLU A 44 19.49 -21.28 11.47
N ILE A 45 18.74 -21.59 10.40
CA ILE A 45 17.27 -21.61 10.42
C ILE A 45 16.66 -23.00 10.18
N LYS A 46 17.39 -23.91 9.54
CA LYS A 46 16.94 -25.28 9.31
C LYS A 46 16.66 -26.00 10.64
N GLY A 47 15.49 -26.62 10.74
CA GLY A 47 14.98 -27.30 11.92
C GLY A 47 14.41 -26.38 13.01
N ARG A 48 14.52 -25.05 12.85
CA ARG A 48 13.97 -24.09 13.81
C ARG A 48 12.48 -23.83 13.58
N PRO A 49 11.74 -23.39 14.61
CA PRO A 49 10.36 -22.97 14.46
C PRO A 49 10.23 -21.82 13.46
N ALA A 50 9.28 -21.94 12.53
CA ALA A 50 8.97 -20.90 11.55
C ALA A 50 8.53 -19.57 12.20
N ALA A 51 7.98 -19.64 13.42
CA ALA A 51 7.60 -18.49 14.22
C ALA A 51 8.76 -17.51 14.53
N GLU A 52 10.02 -17.93 14.38
CA GLU A 52 11.16 -17.03 14.53
C GLU A 52 11.34 -16.05 13.36
N VAL A 53 10.78 -16.42 12.20
CA VAL A 53 10.84 -15.65 10.94
C VAL A 53 9.48 -15.02 10.63
N PHE A 54 8.41 -15.80 10.78
CA PHE A 54 7.04 -15.42 10.49
C PHE A 54 6.30 -15.04 11.77
N ASP A 55 5.79 -13.81 11.83
CA ASP A 55 4.98 -13.35 12.97
C ASP A 55 3.58 -13.99 13.00
N ASP A 56 3.10 -14.51 11.87
CA ASP A 56 1.80 -15.16 11.73
C ASP A 56 1.91 -16.37 10.78
N LEU A 57 1.48 -17.53 11.29
CA LEU A 57 1.50 -18.82 10.59
C LEU A 57 0.10 -19.27 10.11
N SER A 58 -0.94 -18.44 10.26
CA SER A 58 -2.33 -18.78 9.92
C SER A 58 -2.54 -19.23 8.48
N ASP A 59 -1.73 -18.76 7.52
CA ASP A 59 -1.81 -19.22 6.14
C ASP A 59 -1.24 -20.64 5.98
N PHE A 60 -0.20 -20.99 6.74
CA PHE A 60 0.27 -22.36 6.81
C PHE A 60 -0.79 -23.23 7.51
N GLU A 61 -1.31 -22.85 8.67
CA GLU A 61 -2.39 -23.58 9.35
C GLU A 61 -3.58 -23.87 8.41
N ALA A 62 -4.03 -22.85 7.70
CA ALA A 62 -5.11 -22.93 6.73
C ALA A 62 -4.86 -23.95 5.61
N VAL A 63 -3.62 -24.04 5.13
CA VAL A 63 -3.22 -25.01 4.09
C VAL A 63 -3.28 -26.44 4.63
N TRP A 64 -2.95 -26.67 5.90
CA TRP A 64 -3.00 -28.01 6.50
C TRP A 64 -4.43 -28.44 6.78
N GLU A 65 -5.24 -27.53 7.33
CA GLU A 65 -6.63 -27.83 7.67
C GLU A 65 -7.51 -28.05 6.44
N ARG A 66 -7.35 -27.19 5.42
CA ARG A 66 -8.20 -27.21 4.23
C ARG A 66 -7.62 -28.04 3.09
N GLY A 67 -6.31 -28.24 3.06
CA GLY A 67 -5.62 -28.89 1.93
C GLY A 67 -5.66 -28.05 0.64
N GLU A 68 -6.00 -26.76 0.74
CA GLU A 68 -6.19 -25.88 -0.41
C GLU A 68 -4.98 -24.97 -0.65
N VAL A 69 -4.78 -24.56 -1.90
CA VAL A 69 -3.72 -23.62 -2.29
C VAL A 69 -4.19 -22.19 -2.04
N ILE A 70 -3.45 -21.46 -1.21
CA ILE A 70 -3.68 -20.02 -0.99
C ILE A 70 -2.77 -19.24 -1.93
N LYS A 71 -3.35 -18.39 -2.77
CA LYS A 71 -2.61 -17.58 -3.75
C LYS A 71 -2.79 -16.09 -3.47
N GLY A 72 -1.72 -15.32 -3.70
CA GLY A 72 -1.80 -13.87 -3.70
C GLY A 72 -1.98 -13.23 -2.32
N ARG A 73 -1.53 -13.92 -1.27
CA ARG A 73 -1.64 -13.43 0.10
C ARG A 73 -0.53 -12.43 0.35
N GLU A 74 -0.88 -11.15 0.45
CA GLU A 74 0.08 -10.07 0.68
C GLU A 74 0.20 -9.77 2.18
N ARG A 75 1.45 -9.62 2.65
CA ARG A 75 1.77 -9.34 4.06
C ARG A 75 2.99 -8.44 4.15
N GLU A 76 2.94 -7.56 5.13
CA GLU A 76 4.10 -6.78 5.55
C GLU A 76 4.88 -7.54 6.61
N TYR A 77 6.21 -7.45 6.54
CA TYR A 77 7.14 -7.96 7.53
C TYR A 77 7.99 -6.78 8.05
N PRO A 78 7.45 -5.98 8.99
CA PRO A 78 8.06 -4.73 9.41
C PRO A 78 9.47 -4.91 9.98
N ARG A 79 9.72 -6.03 10.68
CA ARG A 79 11.04 -6.38 11.23
C ARG A 79 12.13 -6.42 10.16
N TYR A 80 11.77 -6.80 8.94
CA TYR A 80 12.70 -6.92 7.81
C TYR A 80 12.53 -5.78 6.79
N GLY A 81 11.52 -4.93 6.97
CA GLY A 81 11.17 -3.87 6.02
C GLY A 81 10.71 -4.43 4.68
N LEU A 82 10.01 -5.56 4.68
CA LEU A 82 9.57 -6.24 3.46
C LEU A 82 8.05 -6.18 3.30
N TYR A 83 7.61 -6.17 2.04
CA TYR A 83 6.24 -6.42 1.64
C TYR A 83 6.23 -7.60 0.67
N LEU A 84 5.69 -8.74 1.11
CA LEU A 84 5.78 -10.00 0.39
C LEU A 84 4.40 -10.51 -0.01
N ARG A 85 4.35 -11.14 -1.19
CA ARG A 85 3.19 -11.90 -1.64
C ARG A 85 3.49 -13.38 -1.61
N GLY A 86 2.75 -14.10 -0.77
CA GLY A 86 2.86 -15.54 -0.58
C GLY A 86 1.92 -16.35 -1.47
N VAL A 87 2.41 -17.50 -1.92
CA VAL A 87 1.63 -18.62 -2.40
C VAL A 87 1.92 -19.82 -1.53
N TYR A 88 0.91 -20.34 -0.83
CA TYR A 88 1.03 -21.42 0.14
C TYR A 88 0.30 -22.65 -0.39
N PHE A 89 0.92 -23.82 -0.32
CA PHE A 89 0.32 -25.06 -0.83
C PHE A 89 0.82 -26.30 -0.10
N PRO A 90 -0.03 -27.32 0.07
CA PRO A 90 0.37 -28.55 0.73
C PRO A 90 1.20 -29.41 -0.23
N VAL A 91 2.26 -30.04 0.29
CA VAL A 91 3.00 -31.08 -0.42
C VAL A 91 2.36 -32.42 -0.11
N VAL A 92 1.38 -32.78 -0.95
CA VAL A 92 0.53 -33.96 -0.78
C VAL A 92 1.37 -35.23 -0.63
N GLY A 93 1.04 -36.06 0.37
CA GLY A 93 1.72 -37.33 0.64
C GLY A 93 3.00 -37.22 1.47
N GLN A 94 3.53 -36.02 1.70
CA GLN A 94 4.76 -35.82 2.50
C GLN A 94 4.50 -35.17 3.86
N GLY A 95 3.29 -34.66 4.10
CA GLY A 95 2.96 -33.98 5.36
C GLY A 95 3.72 -32.67 5.56
N LEU A 96 4.15 -32.05 4.47
CA LEU A 96 4.83 -30.76 4.43
C LEU A 96 3.89 -29.73 3.79
N ALA A 97 4.16 -28.45 4.01
CA ALA A 97 3.70 -27.45 3.06
C ALA A 97 4.78 -26.44 2.74
N ALA A 98 4.63 -25.89 1.54
CA ALA A 98 5.58 -24.98 0.95
C ALA A 98 4.96 -23.60 0.79
N CYS A 99 5.81 -22.59 0.82
CA CYS A 99 5.48 -21.22 0.53
C CYS A 99 6.48 -20.65 -0.48
N ILE A 100 5.95 -19.90 -1.44
CA ILE A 100 6.71 -19.07 -2.38
C ILE A 100 6.42 -17.61 -2.04
N LEU A 101 7.45 -16.84 -1.75
CA LEU A 101 7.39 -15.45 -1.35
C LEU A 101 7.97 -14.57 -2.46
N VAL A 102 7.11 -13.76 -3.06
CA VAL A 102 7.49 -12.76 -4.05
C VAL A 102 7.71 -11.43 -3.33
N ASP A 103 8.89 -10.84 -3.48
CA ASP A 103 9.18 -9.51 -2.94
C ASP A 103 8.50 -8.43 -3.79
N LEU A 104 7.62 -7.67 -3.16
CA LEU A 104 6.89 -6.53 -3.75
C LEU A 104 7.24 -5.23 -3.01
N THR A 105 8.32 -5.21 -2.22
CA THR A 105 8.68 -4.09 -1.34
C THR A 105 8.86 -2.79 -2.12
N LYS A 106 9.55 -2.82 -3.26
CA LYS A 106 9.81 -1.62 -4.06
C LYS A 106 8.54 -1.06 -4.70
N GLU A 107 7.69 -1.95 -5.19
CA GLU A 107 6.40 -1.62 -5.79
C GLU A 107 5.47 -1.01 -4.74
N HIS A 108 5.41 -1.63 -3.55
CA HIS A 108 4.63 -1.15 -2.42
C HIS A 108 5.11 0.25 -1.96
N GLN A 109 6.42 0.44 -1.78
CA GLN A 109 6.99 1.74 -1.40
C GLN A 109 6.66 2.84 -2.42
N ARG A 110 6.85 2.59 -3.71
CA ARG A 110 6.50 3.55 -4.76
C ARG A 110 5.01 3.87 -4.78
N ALA A 111 4.16 2.87 -4.55
CA ALA A 111 2.72 3.07 -4.49
C ALA A 111 2.33 3.97 -3.32
N GLU A 112 2.93 3.76 -2.15
CA GLU A 112 2.72 4.59 -0.96
C GLU A 112 3.24 6.02 -1.14
N GLU A 113 4.46 6.21 -1.66
CA GLU A 113 5.00 7.55 -1.99
C GLU A 113 4.07 8.31 -2.94
N LEU A 114 3.59 7.64 -4.00
CA LEU A 114 2.65 8.25 -4.94
C LEU A 114 1.32 8.60 -4.27
N ARG A 115 0.84 7.75 -3.35
CA ARG A 115 -0.38 7.98 -2.57
C ARG A 115 -0.23 9.23 -1.70
N GLU A 116 0.90 9.41 -1.03
CA GLU A 116 1.20 10.57 -0.20
C GLU A 116 1.25 11.87 -1.03
N VAL A 117 1.97 11.85 -2.16
CA VAL A 117 2.05 13.01 -3.08
C VAL A 117 0.66 13.41 -3.58
N LYS A 118 -0.18 12.43 -3.96
CA LYS A 118 -1.57 12.70 -4.38
C LYS A 118 -2.39 13.34 -3.27
N GLN A 119 -2.27 12.84 -2.04
CA GLN A 119 -2.99 13.39 -0.90
C GLN A 119 -2.58 14.84 -0.59
N GLU A 120 -1.28 15.13 -0.64
CA GLU A 120 -0.79 16.50 -0.44
C GLU A 120 -1.27 17.43 -1.55
N LEU A 121 -1.21 16.99 -2.81
CA LEU A 121 -1.72 17.77 -3.94
C LEU A 121 -3.21 18.07 -3.78
N SER A 122 -4.03 17.10 -3.37
CA SER A 122 -5.47 17.33 -3.10
C SER A 122 -5.69 18.38 -2.01
N LYS A 123 -4.89 18.38 -0.94
CA LYS A 123 -4.97 19.40 0.11
C LYS A 123 -4.62 20.79 -0.43
N GLN A 124 -3.57 20.91 -1.25
CA GLN A 124 -3.18 22.17 -1.86
C GLN A 124 -4.26 22.70 -2.81
N VAL A 125 -4.86 21.83 -3.62
CA VAL A 125 -5.98 22.20 -4.50
C VAL A 125 -7.16 22.74 -3.69
N ASN A 126 -7.56 22.04 -2.62
CA ASN A 126 -8.66 22.50 -1.76
C ASN A 126 -8.36 23.86 -1.12
N LYS A 127 -7.13 24.08 -0.65
CA LYS A 127 -6.70 25.38 -0.10
C LYS A 127 -6.81 26.52 -1.12
N VAL A 128 -6.46 26.25 -2.39
CA VAL A 128 -6.61 27.24 -3.47
C VAL A 128 -8.09 27.51 -3.73
N ILE A 129 -8.93 26.48 -3.79
CA ILE A 129 -10.38 26.62 -3.98
C ILE A 129 -10.98 27.49 -2.87
N ASP A 130 -10.65 27.21 -1.60
CA ASP A 130 -11.13 27.97 -0.45
C ASP A 130 -10.70 29.44 -0.54
N LYS A 131 -9.45 29.69 -0.96
CA LYS A 131 -8.97 31.07 -1.13
C LYS A 131 -9.72 31.79 -2.26
N GLN A 132 -9.99 31.13 -3.38
CA GLN A 132 -10.76 31.71 -4.48
C GLN A 132 -12.21 31.99 -4.06
N MET A 133 -12.82 31.12 -3.26
CA MET A 133 -14.18 31.33 -2.74
C MET A 133 -14.24 32.54 -1.80
N SER A 134 -13.27 32.68 -0.90
CA SER A 134 -13.15 33.86 -0.02
C SER A 134 -12.98 35.16 -0.82
N ILE A 135 -12.12 35.17 -1.85
CA ILE A 135 -11.95 36.33 -2.74
C ILE A 135 -13.27 36.65 -3.46
N ALA A 136 -13.98 35.66 -3.97
CA ALA A 136 -15.26 35.86 -4.62
C ALA A 136 -16.31 36.48 -3.68
N GLN A 137 -16.33 36.07 -2.41
CA GLN A 137 -17.19 36.66 -1.39
C GLN A 137 -16.84 38.13 -1.10
N GLU A 138 -15.54 38.47 -1.01
CA GLU A 138 -15.09 39.86 -0.86
C GLU A 138 -15.50 40.72 -2.06
N ILE A 139 -15.28 40.22 -3.28
CA ILE A 139 -15.71 40.89 -4.52
C ILE A 139 -17.22 41.10 -4.52
N ALA A 140 -18.01 40.07 -4.16
CA ALA A 140 -19.46 40.19 -4.09
C ALA A 140 -19.92 41.24 -3.06
N GLY A 141 -19.23 41.31 -1.91
CA GLY A 141 -19.46 42.35 -0.90
C GLY A 141 -19.22 43.76 -1.45
N LEU A 142 -18.05 43.99 -2.07
CA LEU A 142 -17.69 45.27 -2.69
C LEU A 142 -18.64 45.66 -3.84
N LEU A 143 -19.05 44.69 -4.67
CA LEU A 143 -20.06 44.92 -5.70
C LEU A 143 -21.42 45.29 -5.10
N GLY A 144 -21.81 44.66 -4.00
CA GLY A 144 -23.03 44.98 -3.28
C GLY A 144 -23.03 46.42 -2.76
N GLU A 145 -21.93 46.84 -2.13
CA GLU A 145 -21.73 48.21 -1.61
C GLU A 145 -21.79 49.25 -2.74
N THR A 146 -20.97 49.09 -3.78
CA THR A 146 -20.93 50.02 -4.93
C THR A 146 -22.27 50.09 -5.68
N THR A 147 -22.98 48.96 -5.81
CA THR A 147 -24.33 48.95 -6.42
C THR A 147 -25.35 49.70 -5.57
N ALA A 148 -25.28 49.57 -4.24
CA ALA A 148 -26.14 50.31 -3.33
C ALA A 148 -25.88 51.82 -3.40
N GLU A 149 -24.61 52.24 -3.43
CA GLU A 149 -24.22 53.65 -3.60
C GLU A 149 -24.70 54.23 -4.94
N ALA A 150 -24.52 53.48 -6.03
CA ALA A 150 -25.01 53.87 -7.34
C ALA A 150 -26.53 54.04 -7.35
N LYS A 151 -27.27 53.11 -6.74
CA LYS A 151 -28.73 53.19 -6.61
C LYS A 151 -29.17 54.45 -5.86
N VAL A 152 -28.55 54.77 -4.72
CA VAL A 152 -28.87 55.99 -3.94
C VAL A 152 -28.63 57.24 -4.77
N SER A 153 -27.50 57.31 -5.48
CA SER A 153 -27.14 58.44 -6.34
C SER A 153 -28.13 58.62 -7.49
N LEU A 154 -28.49 57.53 -8.18
CA LEU A 154 -29.48 57.54 -9.25
C LEU A 154 -30.88 57.93 -8.76
N LEU A 155 -31.30 57.46 -7.57
CA LEU A 155 -32.58 57.87 -6.96
C LEU A 155 -32.61 59.36 -6.64
N LYS A 156 -31.50 59.93 -6.15
CA LYS A 156 -31.39 61.38 -5.93
C LYS A 156 -31.56 62.15 -7.24
N ILE A 157 -30.86 61.75 -8.30
CA ILE A 157 -30.96 62.37 -9.62
C ILE A 157 -32.39 62.30 -10.16
N ARG A 158 -33.02 61.12 -10.10
CA ARG A 158 -34.42 60.93 -10.51
C ARG A 158 -35.38 61.84 -9.75
N ASN A 159 -35.27 61.91 -8.43
CA ASN A 159 -36.16 62.72 -7.61
C ASN A 159 -35.99 64.23 -7.88
N MET A 160 -34.78 64.70 -8.21
CA MET A 160 -34.55 66.09 -8.63
C MET A 160 -35.26 66.39 -9.95
N LEU A 161 -35.13 65.50 -10.94
CA LEU A 161 -35.83 65.62 -12.24
C LEU A 161 -37.36 65.62 -12.06
N ASP A 162 -37.91 64.74 -11.21
CA ASP A 162 -39.35 64.70 -10.93
C ASP A 162 -39.86 65.99 -10.25
N SER A 163 -39.00 66.69 -9.49
CA SER A 163 -39.34 67.94 -8.82
C SER A 163 -39.33 69.16 -9.74
N GLU A 164 -38.55 69.14 -10.83
CA GLU A 164 -38.52 70.20 -11.85
C GLU A 164 -39.64 70.08 -12.90
N ILE A 165 -40.28 68.91 -13.00
CA ILE A 165 -41.40 68.65 -13.93
C ILE A 165 -42.77 69.06 -13.32
N ARG A 166 -42.80 69.52 -12.06
CA ARG A 166 -43.98 70.11 -11.40
C ARG A 166 -44.01 71.62 -11.48
#